data_AF-A0A8T6MGE7-F1
#
_entry.id   AF-A0A8T6MGE7-F1
#
_cell.length_a   1.000
_cell.length_b   1.000
_cell.length_c   1.000
_cell.angle_alpha   90.00
_cell.angle_beta   90.00
_cell.angle_gamma   90.00
#
_symmetry.space_group_name_H-M   'P 1'
#
loop_
_entity.id
_entity.type
_entity.pdbx_description
1 polymer ?
#
loop_
_entity_poly.entity_id
_entity_poly.type
_entity_poly.pdbx_seq_one_letter_code
_entity_poly.pdbx_strand_id
1 'polypeptide(L)'
;MINKYGITKYNDYPDISEEVFKTRAFHNILLIDQPIDDESVLLGCANEETFNDMFLYAFDGFPYSKIYIKLHPETIDGKKMATFIKHLKNINF
;
A
#
# COMPACT_ATOMS: atom_id res chain seq x y z
N MET A 1 -0.97 22.07 9.81
CA MET A 1 -2.40 21.86 10.15
C MET A 1 -2.85 20.43 9.87
N ILE A 2 -2.50 19.82 8.72
CA ILE A 2 -2.92 18.45 8.34
C ILE A 2 -2.53 17.38 9.38
N ASN A 3 -1.28 17.38 9.88
CA ASN A 3 -0.84 16.37 10.85
C ASN A 3 -1.42 16.51 12.26
N LYS A 4 -1.93 17.69 12.66
CA LYS A 4 -2.38 17.93 14.05
C LYS A 4 -3.65 17.13 14.39
N TYR A 5 -4.48 16.89 13.38
CA TYR A 5 -5.78 16.24 13.55
C TYR A 5 -5.88 14.90 12.80
N GLY A 6 -4.79 14.44 12.18
CA GLY A 6 -4.78 13.17 11.43
C GLY A 6 -5.74 13.12 10.23
N ILE A 7 -6.15 14.29 9.71
CA ILE A 7 -7.18 14.34 8.66
C ILE A 7 -6.59 13.91 7.32
N THR A 8 -7.23 12.95 6.67
CA THR A 8 -6.89 12.50 5.31
C THR A 8 -8.09 12.63 4.36
N LYS A 9 -7.96 12.16 3.11
CA LYS A 9 -9.07 12.13 2.13
C LYS A 9 -10.25 11.30 2.64
N TYR A 10 -9.99 10.24 3.42
CA TYR A 10 -11.01 9.39 4.04
C TYR A 10 -10.73 9.32 5.56
N ASN A 11 -11.73 9.62 6.39
CA ASN A 11 -11.56 9.72 7.86
C ASN A 11 -12.39 8.68 8.64
N ASP A 12 -12.76 7.59 7.96
CA ASP A 12 -13.64 6.50 8.46
C ASP A 12 -12.85 5.26 8.92
N TYR A 13 -11.53 5.25 8.75
CA TYR A 13 -10.71 4.13 9.23
C TYR A 13 -10.31 4.33 10.69
N PRO A 14 -10.35 3.26 11.52
CA PRO A 14 -9.84 3.32 12.87
C PRO A 14 -8.33 3.56 12.87
N ASP A 15 -7.84 4.17 13.95
CA ASP A 15 -6.40 4.31 14.18
C ASP A 15 -5.74 2.92 14.22
N ILE A 16 -4.57 2.83 13.58
CA ILE A 16 -3.75 1.63 13.59
C ILE A 16 -2.86 1.68 14.83
N SER A 17 -2.91 0.63 15.65
CA SER A 17 -2.03 0.49 16.81
C SER A 17 -0.55 0.47 16.39
N GLU A 18 0.29 1.21 17.11
CA GLU A 18 1.74 1.20 16.90
C GLU A 18 2.37 -0.20 17.06
N GLU A 19 1.71 -1.10 17.80
CA GLU A 19 2.15 -2.50 17.93
C GLU A 19 2.25 -3.21 16.58
N VAL A 20 1.42 -2.84 15.59
CA VAL A 20 1.48 -3.41 14.23
C VAL A 20 2.82 -3.12 13.54
N PHE A 21 3.46 -2.01 13.91
CA PHE A 21 4.72 -1.56 13.35
C PHE A 21 5.93 -1.97 14.20
N LYS A 22 5.71 -2.57 15.38
CA LYS A 22 6.81 -3.12 16.18
C LYS A 22 7.34 -4.40 15.56
N THR A 23 8.54 -4.31 15.01
CA THR A 23 9.23 -5.42 14.37
C THR A 23 10.71 -5.41 14.73
N ARG A 24 11.35 -6.56 14.58
CA ARG A 24 12.82 -6.69 14.65
C ARG A 24 13.51 -6.34 13.33
N ALA A 25 12.74 -5.94 12.33
CA ALA A 25 13.27 -5.51 11.04
C ALA A 25 14.09 -4.22 11.19
N PHE A 26 15.05 -4.03 10.30
CA PHE A 26 15.86 -2.80 10.28
C PHE A 26 15.07 -1.61 9.75
N HIS A 27 14.13 -1.86 8.83
CA HIS A 27 13.24 -0.83 8.29
C HIS A 27 11.81 -1.35 8.17
N ASN A 28 10.86 -0.42 8.30
CA ASN A 28 9.48 -0.59 7.92
C ASN A 28 9.27 0.13 6.58
N ILE A 29 8.85 -0.60 5.56
CA ILE A 29 8.59 -0.07 4.22
C ILE A 29 7.09 -0.15 3.98
N LEU A 30 6.47 0.99 3.64
CA LEU A 30 5.06 1.07 3.31
C LEU A 30 4.90 1.27 1.81
N LEU A 31 4.27 0.31 1.15
CA LEU A 31 3.83 0.41 -0.24
C LEU A 31 2.35 0.76 -0.26
N ILE A 32 2.01 1.83 -0.97
CA ILE A 32 0.62 2.29 -1.12
C ILE A 32 0.07 1.73 -2.43
N ASP A 33 -1.04 1.01 -2.35
CA ASP A 33 -1.75 0.52 -3.51
C ASP A 33 -2.72 1.57 -4.05
N GLN A 34 -3.07 1.44 -5.33
CA GLN A 34 -4.13 2.22 -5.98
C GLN A 34 -4.99 1.31 -6.85
N PRO A 35 -6.24 1.72 -7.16
CA PRO A 35 -7.03 1.03 -8.16
C PRO A 35 -6.33 0.96 -9.52
N ILE A 36 -6.46 -0.16 -10.23
CA ILE A 36 -5.84 -0.39 -11.55
C ILE A 36 -6.30 0.64 -12.62
N ASP A 37 -7.49 1.19 -12.46
CA ASP A 37 -8.14 2.16 -13.35
C ASP A 37 -8.09 3.59 -12.80
N ASP A 38 -7.25 3.85 -11.79
CA ASP A 38 -7.09 5.19 -11.24
C ASP A 38 -6.47 6.14 -12.28
N GLU A 39 -7.15 7.25 -12.56
CA GLU A 39 -6.71 8.26 -13.51
C GLU A 39 -5.32 8.82 -13.16
N SER A 40 -4.98 8.93 -11.87
CA SER A 40 -3.66 9.40 -11.45
C SER A 40 -2.54 8.41 -11.81
N VAL A 41 -2.84 7.10 -11.86
CA VAL A 41 -1.92 6.07 -12.33
C VAL A 41 -1.79 6.15 -13.85
N LEU A 42 -2.92 6.12 -14.56
CA LEU A 42 -2.97 6.10 -16.02
C LEU A 42 -2.36 7.36 -16.66
N LEU A 43 -2.73 8.54 -16.16
CA LEU A 43 -2.22 9.83 -16.64
C LEU A 43 -0.82 10.13 -16.12
N GLY A 44 -0.39 9.46 -15.04
CA GLY A 44 0.94 9.56 -14.44
C GLY A 44 2.00 8.70 -15.14
N CYS A 45 1.69 8.07 -16.27
CA CYS A 45 2.56 7.10 -16.96
C CYS A 45 2.94 5.88 -16.09
N ALA A 46 2.06 5.51 -15.15
CA ALA A 46 2.21 4.33 -14.32
C ALA A 46 1.19 3.25 -14.73
N ASN A 47 1.49 2.00 -14.38
CA ASN A 47 0.67 0.83 -14.66
C ASN A 47 1.02 -0.32 -13.69
N GLU A 48 0.40 -1.49 -13.86
CA GLU A 48 0.71 -2.68 -13.06
C GLU A 48 2.20 -3.04 -13.00
N GLU A 49 2.95 -2.87 -14.11
CA GLU A 49 4.38 -3.17 -14.15
C GLU A 49 5.17 -2.20 -13.27
N THR A 50 4.85 -0.91 -13.30
CA THR A 50 5.51 0.08 -12.41
C THR A 50 5.26 -0.22 -10.92
N PHE A 51 4.09 -0.74 -10.57
CA PHE A 51 3.81 -1.19 -9.20
C PHE A 51 4.58 -2.46 -8.87
N ASN A 52 4.70 -3.40 -9.81
CA ASN A 52 5.53 -4.58 -9.64
C ASN A 52 7.01 -4.22 -9.42
N ASP A 53 7.54 -3.26 -10.19
CA ASP A 53 8.90 -2.76 -10.02
C ASP A 53 9.09 -2.09 -8.65
N MET A 54 8.09 -1.34 -8.18
CA MET A 54 8.08 -0.77 -6.83
C MET A 54 8.14 -1.86 -5.74
N PHE A 55 7.43 -2.97 -5.92
CA PHE A 55 7.51 -4.11 -5.01
C PHE A 55 8.89 -4.79 -5.05
N LEU A 56 9.40 -5.09 -6.25
CA LEU A 56 10.71 -5.74 -6.42
C LEU A 56 11.84 -4.88 -5.85
N TYR A 57 11.79 -3.57 -6.07
CA TYR A 57 12.74 -2.63 -5.48
C TYR A 57 12.74 -2.71 -3.94
N ALA A 58 11.57 -2.74 -3.32
CA ALA A 58 11.46 -2.87 -1.87
C ALA A 58 11.92 -4.26 -1.37
N PHE A 59 11.56 -5.32 -2.09
CA PHE A 59 11.82 -6.71 -1.71
C PHE A 59 13.31 -7.06 -1.84
N ASP A 60 13.92 -6.75 -2.99
CA ASP A 60 15.31 -7.09 -3.28
C ASP A 60 16.29 -6.11 -2.65
N GLY A 61 15.93 -4.82 -2.59
CA GLY A 61 16.79 -3.76 -2.07
C GLY A 61 16.94 -3.78 -0.54
N PHE A 62 15.99 -4.38 0.17
CA PHE A 62 15.89 -4.27 1.62
C PHE A 62 15.57 -5.61 2.33
N PRO A 63 16.45 -6.61 2.26
CA PRO A 63 16.20 -7.99 2.67
C PRO A 63 15.88 -8.19 4.16
N TYR A 64 16.19 -7.22 5.03
CA TYR A 64 15.88 -7.27 6.46
C TYR A 64 14.81 -6.26 6.89
N SER A 65 13.91 -5.92 5.96
CA SER A 65 12.84 -4.96 6.18
C SER A 65 11.48 -5.64 6.22
N LYS A 66 10.55 -5.03 6.94
CA LYS A 66 9.15 -5.43 6.93
C LYS A 66 8.42 -4.57 5.90
N ILE A 67 7.85 -5.21 4.88
CA ILE A 67 7.05 -4.55 3.86
C ILE A 67 5.57 -4.64 4.27
N TYR A 68 4.90 -3.49 4.27
CA TYR A 68 3.48 -3.32 4.49
C TYR A 68 2.86 -2.85 3.19
N ILE A 69 1.81 -3.53 2.71
CA ILE A 69 1.04 -3.08 1.55
C ILE A 69 -0.27 -2.51 2.07
N LYS A 70 -0.50 -1.21 1.87
CA LYS A 70 -1.75 -0.55 2.22
C LYS A 70 -2.66 -0.52 1.00
N LEU A 71 -3.72 -1.31 1.05
CA LEU A 71 -4.76 -1.31 0.02
C LEU A 71 -5.56 0.00 0.02
N HIS A 72 -6.03 0.39 -1.16
CA HIS A 72 -6.90 1.55 -1.31
C HIS A 72 -8.30 1.24 -0.74
N PRO A 73 -8.99 2.16 -0.04
CA PRO A 73 -10.33 1.90 0.50
C PRO A 73 -11.32 1.39 -0.55
N GLU A 74 -11.30 1.96 -1.77
CA GLU A 74 -12.20 1.55 -2.86
C GLU A 74 -11.93 0.14 -3.40
N THR A 75 -10.74 -0.43 -3.16
CA THR A 75 -10.41 -1.80 -3.56
C THR A 75 -10.73 -2.81 -2.45
N ILE A 76 -10.75 -2.36 -1.19
CA ILE A 76 -11.18 -3.18 -0.04
C ILE A 76 -12.68 -3.47 -0.13
N ASP A 77 -13.47 -2.49 -0.54
CA ASP A 77 -14.92 -2.63 -0.77
C ASP A 77 -15.29 -3.52 -1.98
N GLY A 78 -14.29 -4.02 -2.72
CA GLY A 78 -14.48 -4.83 -3.93
C GLY A 78 -15.07 -4.05 -5.13
N LYS A 79 -15.23 -2.73 -5.02
CA LYS A 79 -15.76 -1.87 -6.10
C LYS A 79 -14.74 -1.69 -7.23
N LYS A 80 -13.46 -1.76 -6.90
CA LYS A 80 -12.35 -1.66 -7.84
C LYS A 80 -11.30 -2.73 -7.59
N MET A 81 -10.49 -3.01 -8.61
CA MET A 81 -9.38 -3.95 -8.49
C MET A 81 -8.10 -3.25 -8.02
N ALA A 82 -7.47 -3.82 -6.99
CA ALA A 82 -6.15 -3.45 -6.50
C ALA A 82 -5.05 -3.70 -7.55
N THR A 83 -4.10 -2.79 -7.68
CA THR A 83 -3.00 -2.96 -8.64
C THR A 83 -2.04 -4.05 -8.18
N PHE A 84 -1.83 -4.21 -6.87
CA PHE A 84 -0.98 -5.27 -6.30
C PHE A 84 -1.58 -6.70 -6.33
N ILE A 85 -2.70 -6.98 -7.01
CA ILE A 85 -3.42 -8.28 -6.97
C ILE A 85 -2.52 -9.51 -7.19
N LYS A 86 -1.53 -9.46 -8.09
CA LYS A 86 -0.61 -10.59 -8.34
C LYS A 86 0.18 -11.00 -7.10
N HIS A 87 0.51 -10.03 -6.23
CA HIS A 87 1.26 -10.22 -4.99
C HIS A 87 0.35 -10.55 -3.79
N LEU A 88 -0.93 -10.18 -3.86
CA LEU A 88 -1.92 -10.40 -2.80
C LEU A 88 -2.51 -11.81 -2.79
N LYS A 89 -2.41 -12.59 -3.88
CA LYS A 89 -2.93 -13.97 -3.97
C LYS A 89 -2.28 -14.97 -2.98
N ASN A 90 -1.26 -14.55 -2.23
CA ASN A 90 -0.62 -15.33 -1.17
C ASN A 90 -0.96 -14.84 0.25
N ILE A 91 -1.88 -13.89 0.40
CA ILE A 91 -2.26 -13.32 1.69
C ILE A 91 -3.70 -13.75 1.99
N ASN A 92 -3.84 -14.80 2.80
CA ASN A 92 -5.13 -15.14 3.41
C ASN A 92 -5.47 -14.06 4.46
N PHE A 93 -6.67 -13.50 4.38
CA PHE A 93 -7.25 -12.64 5.42
C PHE A 93 -7.59 -13.44 6.68
#